data_AF-A0A1G7ASW3-F1
#
_entry.id   AF-A0A1G7ASW3-F1
#
_cell.length_a   1.000
_cell.length_b   1.000
_cell.length_c   1.000
_cell.angle_alpha   90.00
_cell.angle_beta   90.00
_cell.angle_gamma   90.00
#
_symmetry.space_group_name_H-M   'P 1'
#
loop_
_entity.id
_entity.type
_entity.pdbx_description
1 polymer ?
#
loop_
_entity_poly.entity_id
_entity_poly.type
_entity_poly.pdbx_seq_one_letter_code
_entity_poly.pdbx_strand_id
1 'polypeptide(L)' 'MVGYEVVKDNILVKITDDIRDKTYQETLTKNGEYTYDIYAVYSDGMKSEKSTIKVVLNDSTLSTSEANSKVGIEVYR' A
#
# COMPACT_ATOMS: atom_id res chain seq x y z
N MET A 1 4.58 -13.98 12.06
CA MET A 1 3.62 -13.35 11.15
C MET A 1 3.10 -14.41 10.20
N VAL A 2 1.83 -14.35 9.85
CA VAL A 2 1.18 -15.18 8.83
C VAL A 2 0.89 -14.38 7.57
N GLY A 3 0.69 -13.07 7.70
CA GLY A 3 0.53 -12.19 6.54
C GLY A 3 0.46 -10.73 6.96
N TYR A 4 -0.30 -9.93 6.22
CA TYR A 4 -0.42 -8.50 6.45
C TYR A 4 -1.81 -7.96 6.09
N GLU A 5 -2.17 -6.84 6.71
CA GLU A 5 -3.37 -6.05 6.44
C GLU A 5 -2.95 -4.66 5.95
N VAL A 6 -3.62 -4.17 4.91
CA VAL A 6 -3.43 -2.82 4.37
C VAL A 6 -4.73 -2.07 4.47
N VAL A 7 -4.65 -0.91 5.11
CA VAL A 7 -5.73 0.05 5.27
C VAL A 7 -5.34 1.30 4.51
N LYS A 8 -6.09 1.64 3.46
CA LYS A 8 -5.91 2.85 2.65
C LYS A 8 -6.96 3.87 3.04
N ASP A 9 -6.54 5.07 3.43
CA ASP A 9 -7.43 6.17 3.82
C ASP A 9 -8.48 5.73 4.86
N ASN A 10 -8.02 4.99 5.87
CA ASN A 10 -8.87 4.40 6.90
C ASN A 10 -9.89 3.33 6.40
N ILE A 11 -9.75 2.84 5.17
CA ILE A 11 -10.55 1.75 4.58
C ILE A 11 -9.66 0.53 4.35
N LEU A 12 -10.08 -0.63 4.85
CA LEU A 12 -9.38 -1.89 4.61
C LEU A 12 -9.42 -2.27 3.11
N VAL A 13 -8.27 -2.38 2.48
CA VAL A 13 -8.15 -2.70 1.04
C VAL A 13 -7.56 -4.08 0.77
N LYS A 14 -6.77 -4.63 1.70
CA LYS A 14 -6.19 -5.97 1.57
C LYS A 14 -6.03 -6.60 2.95
N ILE A 15 -6.39 -7.87 3.04
CA ILE A 15 -5.91 -8.80 4.07
C ILE A 15 -5.28 -9.96 3.33
N THR A 16 -4.11 -10.39 3.77
CA THR A 16 -3.53 -11.67 3.38
C THR A 16 -3.09 -12.44 4.62
N ASP A 17 -3.31 -13.75 4.59
CA ASP A 17 -2.78 -14.71 5.56
C ASP A 17 -1.64 -15.55 4.95
N ASP A 18 -1.18 -15.17 3.75
CA ASP A 18 -0.08 -15.83 3.07
C ASP A 18 1.24 -15.09 3.34
N ILE A 19 2.18 -15.77 4.02
CA ILE A 19 3.47 -15.18 4.42
C ILE A 19 4.43 -14.99 3.24
N ARG A 20 4.13 -15.62 2.09
CA ARG A 20 4.92 -15.51 0.86
C ARG A 20 4.48 -14.28 0.05
N ASP A 21 3.21 -13.89 0.16
CA ASP A 21 2.72 -12.61 -0.32
C ASP A 21 3.22 -11.50 0.63
N LYS A 22 4.21 -10.72 0.19
CA LYS A 22 4.80 -9.61 0.95
C LYS A 22 4.63 -8.25 0.26
N THR A 23 3.89 -8.23 -0.83
CA THR A 23 3.79 -7.08 -1.73
C THR A 23 2.35 -6.72 -1.99
N TYR A 24 1.96 -5.52 -1.60
CA TYR A 24 0.72 -4.90 -2.06
C TYR A 24 1.03 -4.00 -3.25
N GLN A 25 0.31 -4.19 -4.36
CA GLN A 25 0.40 -3.36 -5.55
C GLN A 25 -0.99 -2.82 -5.86
N GLU A 26 -1.06 -1.54 -6.16
CA GLU A 26 -2.29 -0.87 -6.54
C GLU A 26 -2.00 0.14 -7.67
N THR A 27 -2.91 0.23 -8.63
CA THR A 27 -2.87 1.27 -9.65
C THR A 27 -3.72 2.45 -9.20
N LEU A 28 -3.07 3.58 -8.95
CA LEU A 28 -3.73 4.84 -8.64
C LEU A 28 -4.04 5.59 -9.94
N THR A 29 -5.32 5.91 -10.16
CA THR A 29 -5.77 6.61 -11.39
C THR A 29 -6.20 8.05 -11.15
N LYS A 30 -6.18 8.51 -9.90
CA LYS A 30 -6.58 9.86 -9.52
C LYS A 30 -5.45 10.54 -8.76
N ASN A 31 -5.23 11.81 -9.06
CA ASN A 31 -4.33 12.64 -8.27
C ASN A 31 -4.89 12.80 -6.85
N GLY A 32 -4.00 12.79 -5.87
CA GLY A 32 -4.39 12.88 -4.46
C GLY A 32 -3.31 12.36 -3.52
N GLU A 33 -3.53 12.61 -2.23
CA GLU A 33 -2.77 12.00 -1.15
C GLU A 33 -3.47 10.71 -0.71
N TYR A 34 -2.70 9.64 -0.61
CA TYR A 34 -3.15 8.33 -0.16
C TYR A 34 -2.32 7.92 1.06
N THR A 35 -2.98 7.62 2.16
CA THR A 35 -2.32 7.10 3.37
C THR A 35 -2.58 5.61 3.48
N TYR A 36 -1.51 4.82 3.58
CA TYR A 36 -1.56 3.37 3.77
C TYR A 36 -1.04 3.01 5.15
N ASP A 37 -1.90 2.48 6.02
CA ASP A 37 -1.52 1.86 7.28
C ASP A 37 -1.40 0.34 7.07
N ILE A 38 -0.21 -0.19 7.31
CA ILE A 38 0.11 -1.61 7.12
C ILE A 38 0.34 -2.26 8.48
N TYR A 39 -0.32 -3.39 8.70
CA TYR A 39 -0.23 -4.18 9.93
C TYR A 39 0.28 -5.57 9.59
N ALA A 40 1.30 -6.08 10.28
CA ALA A 40 1.62 -7.50 10.18
C ALA A 40 0.63 -8.29 11.04
N VAL A 41 0.09 -9.37 10.48
CA VAL A 41 -0.85 -10.27 11.16
C VAL A 41 -0.10 -11.53 11.60
N TYR A 42 -0.32 -12.00 12.82
CA TYR A 42 0.27 -13.24 13.37
C TYR A 42 -0.77 -14.36 13.46
N SER A 43 -0.33 -15.63 13.55
CA SER A 43 -1.24 -16.80 13.62
C SER A 43 -2.26 -16.73 14.76
N ASP A 44 -1.94 -15.97 15.82
CA ASP A 44 -2.81 -15.75 16.98
C ASP A 44 -3.92 -14.71 16.71
N GLY A 45 -3.97 -14.12 15.51
CA GLY A 45 -4.87 -13.02 15.16
C GLY A 45 -4.43 -11.65 15.66
N MET A 46 -3.33 -11.58 16.43
CA MET A 46 -2.72 -10.31 16.83
C MET A 46 -2.14 -9.55 15.63
N LYS A 47 -2.15 -8.22 15.75
CA LYS A 47 -1.59 -7.28 14.77
C LYS A 47 -0.39 -6.56 15.38
N SER A 48 0.65 -6.33 14.59
CA SER A 48 1.76 -5.43 14.96
C SER A 48 1.31 -3.98 15.07
N GLU A 49 2.19 -3.12 15.59
CA GLU A 49 2.11 -1.68 15.37
C GLU A 49 2.00 -1.36 13.87
N LYS A 50 1.24 -0.32 13.56
CA LYS A 50 1.01 0.09 12.19
C LYS A 50 2.22 0.79 11.60
N SER A 51 2.55 0.45 10.36
CA SER A 51 3.49 1.22 9.54
C SER A 51 2.69 2.10 8.58
N THR A 52 2.79 3.41 8.74
CA THR A 52 2.06 4.36 7.90
C THR A 52 2.95 4.86 6.76
N ILE A 53 2.46 4.70 5.52
CA ILE A 53 3.11 5.20 4.30
C ILE A 53 2.18 6.22 3.66
N LYS A 54 2.67 7.44 3.42
CA LYS A 54 1.97 8.47 2.66
C LYS A 54 2.48 8.47 1.23
N VAL A 55 1.57 8.30 0.28
CA VAL A 55 1.85 8.34 -1.16
C VAL A 55 1.10 9.53 -1.74
N VAL A 56 1.83 10.47 -2.32
CA VAL A 56 1.23 11.63 -2.99
C VAL A 56 1.34 11.39 -4.50
N LEU A 57 0.19 11.19 -5.15
CA LEU A 57 0.14 11.08 -6.60
C LEU A 57 -0.10 12.47 -7.20
N ASN A 58 1.00 13.12 -7.58
CA ASN A 58 1.00 14.40 -8.27
C ASN A 58 1.49 14.19 -9.72
N ASP A 59 0.72 13.42 -10.48
CA ASP A 59 1.03 13.23 -11.88
C ASP A 59 0.41 14.37 -12.69
N SER A 60 1.25 15.20 -13.31
CA SER A 60 0.82 16.35 -14.13
C SER A 60 0.21 15.94 -15.48
N THR A 61 0.27 14.66 -15.86
CA THR A 61 -0.35 14.09 -17.07
C THR A 61 -1.69 13.40 -16.81
N LEU A 62 -2.06 13.21 -15.54
CA LEU A 62 -3.43 12.84 -15.16
C LEU A 62 -4.44 13.98 -15.42
N SER A 63 -3.94 15.20 -15.66
CA SER A 63 -4.65 16.21 -16.46
C SER A 63 -4.31 15.99 -17.93
N THR A 64 -5.23 15.36 -18.65
CA THR A 64 -5.16 15.04 -20.09
C THR A 64 -4.05 14.05 -20.48
N SER A 65 -4.48 12.78 -20.62
CA SER A 65 -3.88 11.71 -21.42
C SER A 65 -2.43 11.31 -21.14
N GLU A 66 -2.29 10.06 -20.68
CA GLU A 66 -1.10 9.19 -20.81
C GLU A 66 0.13 9.56 -19.97
N ALA A 67 0.27 8.96 -18.77
CA ALA A 67 1.58 8.49 -18.31
C ALA A 67 1.44 7.25 -17.40
N ASN A 68 2.06 6.16 -17.84
CA ASN A 68 2.20 4.93 -17.08
C ASN A 68 3.57 5.00 -16.37
N SER A 69 3.60 5.48 -15.13
CA SER A 69 4.84 5.58 -14.36
C SER A 69 4.95 4.44 -13.35
N LYS A 70 5.75 3.42 -13.68
CA LYS A 70 6.09 2.30 -12.79
C LYS A 70 7.09 2.79 -11.74
N VAL A 71 6.60 3.17 -10.57
CA VAL A 71 7.44 3.52 -9.43
C VAL A 71 7.88 2.23 -8.72
N GLY A 72 9.15 1.85 -8.91
CA GLY A 72 9.82 0.84 -8.08
C GLY A 72 10.33 1.49 -6.81
N ILE A 73 9.71 1.20 -5.66
CA ILE A 73 10.23 1.59 -4.35
C ILE A 73 11.14 0.46 -3.86
N GLU A 74 12.45 0.67 -3.92
CA GLU A 74 13.45 -0.17 -3.27
C GLU A 74 13.65 0.32 -1.84
N VAL A 75 13.26 -0.50 -0.86
CA VAL A 75 13.53 -0.23 0.56
C VAL A 75 14.73 -1.07 0.95
N TYR A 76 15.95 -0.52 1.01
CA TYR A 76 17.03 -0.94 1.94
C TYR A 76 18.24 0.02 1.96
N ARG A 77 18.59 0.50 3.16
CA ARG A 77 19.96 0.54 3.72
C ARG A 77 19.89 0.48 5.24
#